data_AF-A0A535HID1-F1
#
_entry.id   AF-A0A535HID1-F1
#
_cell.length_a   1.000
_cell.length_b   1.000
_cell.length_c   1.000
_cell.angle_alpha   90.00
_cell.angle_beta   90.00
_cell.angle_gamma   90.00
#
_symmetry.space_group_name_H-M   'P 1'
#
loop_
_entity.id
_entity.type
_entity.pdbx_description
1 polymer ?
#
loop_
_entity_poly.entity_id
_entity_poly.type
_entity_poly.pdbx_seq_one_letter_code
_entity_poly.pdbx_strand_id
1 'polypeptide(L)'
;MSVGALVFGARGCVSHDVLLAGDAAGMIAPLAGDGIAMALHSGRMCAREIEQYLQGECSAGELKARYTRAWQSEFLPRIRLAGALQAIALRPGWLRPALKIFQRIPTLGHWAVRYTRGR
;
A
#
# COMPACT_ATOMS: atom_id res chain seq x y z
N MET A 1 8.87 24.82 -3.17
CA MET A 1 9.28 23.62 -2.41
C MET A 1 9.04 22.41 -3.29
N SER A 2 10.08 21.83 -3.87
CA SER A 2 9.96 20.65 -4.72
C SER A 2 9.94 19.42 -3.81
N VAL A 3 8.81 18.72 -3.73
CA VAL A 3 8.75 17.41 -3.09
C VAL A 3 9.50 16.46 -4.01
N GLY A 4 10.57 15.84 -3.51
CA GLY A 4 11.47 14.98 -4.29
C GLY A 4 10.72 13.93 -5.12
N ALA A 5 11.32 13.50 -6.23
CA ALA A 5 10.72 12.57 -7.18
C ALA A 5 10.10 11.36 -6.45
N LEU A 6 8.77 11.31 -6.45
CA LEU A 6 7.98 10.25 -5.86
C LEU A 6 8.21 8.99 -6.71
N VAL A 7 9.19 8.18 -6.33
CA VAL A 7 9.37 6.86 -6.96
C VAL A 7 8.39 5.92 -6.29
N PHE A 8 7.29 5.67 -6.99
CA PHE A 8 6.27 4.72 -6.59
C PHE A 8 6.82 3.29 -6.71
N GLY A 9 6.61 2.47 -5.68
CA GLY A 9 7.07 1.08 -5.65
C GLY A 9 7.56 0.61 -4.27
N ALA A 10 7.53 -0.71 -4.06
CA ALA A 10 8.10 -1.31 -2.86
C ALA A 10 9.63 -1.23 -2.92
N ARG A 11 10.25 -0.46 -2.02
CA ARG A 11 11.73 -0.33 -1.94
C ARG A 11 12.35 -1.27 -0.90
N GLY A 12 11.54 -2.10 -0.25
CA GLY A 12 11.95 -2.92 0.88
C GLY A 12 11.80 -2.15 2.20
N CYS A 13 11.60 -2.88 3.29
CA CYS A 13 11.33 -2.30 4.61
C CYS A 13 12.55 -2.34 5.55
N VAL A 14 13.70 -2.81 5.09
CA VAL A 14 14.94 -2.85 5.86
C VAL A 14 16.10 -2.40 4.97
N SER A 15 16.92 -1.49 5.49
CA SER A 15 18.19 -1.09 4.89
C SER A 15 19.30 -1.26 5.92
N HIS A 16 20.19 -2.24 5.70
CA HIS A 16 21.28 -2.57 6.62
C HIS A 16 20.76 -2.86 8.05
N ASP A 17 20.95 -1.93 8.97
CA ASP A 17 20.51 -1.98 10.37
C ASP A 17 19.40 -0.96 10.69
N VAL A 18 18.77 -0.42 9.65
CA VAL A 18 17.66 0.54 9.77
C VAL A 18 16.37 -0.14 9.30
N LEU A 19 15.37 -0.16 10.18
CA LEU A 19 14.00 -0.50 9.82
C LEU A 19 13.31 0.72 9.19
N LEU A 20 12.65 0.52 8.07
CA LEU A 20 11.92 1.55 7.35
C LEU A 20 10.41 1.35 7.56
N ALA A 21 9.68 2.44 7.75
CA ALA A 21 8.22 2.44 7.93
C ALA A 21 7.57 3.57 7.12
N GLY A 22 6.27 3.45 6.84
CA GLY A 22 5.54 4.38 5.97
C GLY A 22 6.18 4.54 4.60
N ASP A 23 6.19 5.76 4.08
CA ASP A 23 6.75 6.07 2.75
C ASP A 23 8.25 5.73 2.63
N ALA A 24 8.97 5.63 3.75
CA ALA A 24 10.37 5.20 3.74
C ALA A 24 10.52 3.71 3.34
N ALA A 25 9.53 2.86 3.65
CA ALA A 25 9.52 1.44 3.26
C ALA A 25 9.03 1.20 1.82
N GLY A 26 8.56 2.25 1.16
CA GLY A 26 7.98 2.21 -0.18
C GLY A 26 6.68 3.02 -0.25
N MET A 27 6.58 3.83 -1.30
CA MET A 27 5.42 4.69 -1.52
C MET A 27 4.34 3.95 -2.29
N ILE A 28 3.14 3.88 -1.71
CA ILE A 28 1.95 3.31 -2.35
C ILE A 28 1.37 4.33 -3.33
N ALA A 29 0.91 3.88 -4.50
CA ALA A 29 0.20 4.75 -5.42
C ALA A 29 -1.05 5.36 -4.74
N PRO A 30 -1.34 6.66 -4.91
CA PRO A 30 -2.37 7.40 -4.16
C PRO A 30 -3.82 6.98 -4.48
N LEU A 31 -4.02 5.88 -5.21
CA LEU A 31 -5.33 5.39 -5.64
C LEU A 31 -6.17 4.76 -4.51
N ALA A 32 -5.59 4.51 -3.33
CA ALA A 32 -6.28 3.82 -2.22
C ALA A 32 -6.58 4.70 -0.99
N GLY A 33 -6.04 5.92 -0.87
CA GLY A 33 -6.28 6.79 0.30
C GLY A 33 -5.72 6.29 1.65
N ASP A 34 -5.15 5.08 1.70
CA ASP A 34 -4.72 4.41 2.96
C ASP A 34 -3.27 4.71 3.39
N GLY A 35 -2.57 5.66 2.76
CA GLY A 35 -1.15 5.90 3.01
C GLY A 35 -0.82 6.20 4.49
N ILE A 36 -1.62 7.05 5.14
CA ILE A 36 -1.45 7.38 6.56
C ILE A 36 -1.72 6.17 7.47
N ALA A 37 -2.76 5.39 7.17
CA ALA A 37 -3.08 4.19 7.94
C ALA A 37 -1.97 3.14 7.83
N MET A 38 -1.41 2.94 6.63
CA MET A 38 -0.27 2.05 6.41
C MET A 38 1.00 2.55 7.10
N ALA A 39 1.24 3.86 7.15
CA ALA A 39 2.36 4.44 7.90
C ALA A 39 2.23 4.17 9.41
N LEU A 40 1.06 4.41 9.99
CA LEU A 40 0.80 4.11 11.41
C LEU A 40 0.91 2.61 11.71
N HIS A 41 0.38 1.77 10.82
CA HIS A 41 0.41 0.32 11.00
C HIS A 41 1.84 -0.23 10.92
N SER A 42 2.62 0.18 9.92
CA SER A 42 4.03 -0.21 9.79
C SER A 42 4.88 0.29 10.96
N GLY A 43 4.64 1.50 11.47
CA GLY A 43 5.29 2.00 12.68
C GLY A 43 5.00 1.12 13.91
N ARG A 44 3.75 0.67 14.07
CA ARG A 44 3.38 -0.25 15.15
C ARG A 44 4.05 -1.62 15.01
N MET A 45 4.19 -2.13 13.79
CA MET A 45 4.90 -3.38 13.53
C MET A 45 6.39 -3.26 13.87
N CYS A 46 7.05 -2.17 13.46
CA CYS A 46 8.43 -1.89 13.87
C CYS A 46 8.59 -1.88 15.39
N ALA A 47 7.71 -1.16 16.10
CA ALA A 47 7.79 -1.04 17.55
C ALA A 47 7.73 -2.40 18.26
N ARG A 48 6.86 -3.31 17.81
CA ARG A 48 6.73 -4.66 18.38
C ARG A 48 7.97 -5.53 18.19
N GLU A 49 8.59 -5.45 17.02
CA GLU A 49 9.82 -6.23 16.76
C GLU A 49 11.00 -5.64 17.55
N ILE A 50 11.12 -4.31 17.59
CA ILE A 50 12.15 -3.62 18.38
C ILE A 50 12.02 -3.95 19.87
N GLU A 51 10.81 -3.98 20.41
CA GLU A 51 10.56 -4.35 21.81
C GLU A 51 11.11 -5.74 22.15
N GLN A 52 10.83 -6.76 21.33
CA GLN A 52 11.36 -8.12 21.50
C GLN A 52 12.89 -8.15 21.44
N TYR A 53 13.50 -7.36 20.53
CA TYR A 53 14.95 -7.26 20.44
C TYR A 53 15.57 -6.61 21.69
N LEU A 54 14.98 -5.53 22.19
CA LEU A 54 15.43 -4.84 23.40
C LEU A 54 15.29 -5.70 24.67
N GLN A 55 14.34 -6.63 24.67
CA GLN A 55 14.16 -7.63 25.72
C GLN A 55 15.12 -8.83 25.61
N GLY A 56 15.93 -8.89 24.54
CA GLY A 56 16.86 -9.99 24.29
C GLY A 56 16.18 -11.27 23.78
N GLU A 57 14.92 -11.20 23.34
CA GLU A 57 14.14 -12.35 22.87
C GLU A 57 14.46 -12.74 21.42
N CYS A 58 15.12 -11.86 20.67
CA CYS A 58 15.59 -12.16 19.32
C CYS A 58 16.88 -11.42 18.99
N SER A 59 17.62 -11.96 18.01
CA SER A 59 18.78 -11.30 17.41
C SER A 59 18.38 -10.20 16.43
N ALA A 60 19.31 -9.28 16.13
CA ALA A 60 19.08 -8.24 15.12
C ALA A 60 18.75 -8.83 13.73
N GLY A 61 19.32 -9.99 13.38
CA GLY A 61 19.00 -10.70 12.14
C GLY A 61 17.56 -11.22 12.12
N GLU A 62 17.10 -11.80 13.24
CA GLU A 62 15.74 -12.29 13.39
C GLU A 62 14.71 -11.17 13.37
N LEU A 63 14.97 -10.07 14.08
CA LEU A 63 14.14 -8.85 14.03
C LEU A 63 13.93 -8.37 12.59
N LYS A 64 15.03 -8.26 11.82
CA LYS A 64 14.96 -7.82 10.41
C LYS A 64 14.14 -8.80 9.56
N ALA A 65 14.34 -10.10 9.75
CA ALA A 65 13.63 -11.14 8.99
C ALA A 65 12.15 -11.25 9.37
N ARG A 66 11.79 -11.11 10.66
CA ARG A 66 10.40 -11.10 11.15
C ARG A 66 9.67 -9.87 10.64
N TYR A 67 10.26 -8.69 10.81
CA TYR A 67 9.68 -7.45 10.30
C TYR A 67 9.48 -7.49 8.78
N THR A 68 10.47 -7.99 8.02
CA THR A 68 10.36 -8.11 6.56
C THR A 68 9.21 -9.01 6.15
N ARG A 69 9.08 -10.19 6.78
CA ARG A 69 7.99 -11.12 6.47
C ARG A 69 6.63 -10.54 6.79
N ALA A 70 6.47 -9.96 7.98
CA ALA A 70 5.22 -9.35 8.41
C ALA A 70 4.82 -8.19 7.49
N TRP A 71 5.77 -7.32 7.14
CA TRP A 71 5.54 -6.20 6.23
C TRP A 71 5.12 -6.68 4.84
N GLN A 72 5.80 -7.70 4.30
CA GLN A 72 5.47 -8.26 2.99
C GLN A 72 4.09 -8.92 2.97
N SER A 73 3.72 -9.68 4.01
CA SER A 73 2.39 -10.31 4.06
C SER A 73 1.26 -9.27 4.12
N GLU A 74 1.48 -8.17 4.84
CA GLU A 74 0.44 -7.17 5.09
C GLU A 74 0.29 -6.17 3.92
N PHE A 75 1.41 -5.70 3.38
CA PHE A 75 1.41 -4.55 2.46
C PHE A 75 1.68 -4.91 1.00
N LEU A 76 2.40 -5.99 0.72
CA LEU A 76 2.74 -6.36 -0.67
C LEU A 76 1.51 -6.64 -1.56
N PRO A 77 0.43 -7.30 -1.08
CA PRO A 77 -0.78 -7.48 -1.87
C PRO A 77 -1.45 -6.15 -2.24
N ARG A 78 -1.53 -5.22 -1.27
CA ARG A 78 -2.14 -3.90 -1.44
C ARG A 78 -1.35 -3.04 -2.43
N ILE A 79 -0.01 -3.05 -2.30
CA ILE A 79 0.89 -2.33 -3.22
C ILE A 79 0.78 -2.88 -4.64
N ARG A 80 0.73 -4.20 -4.81
CA ARG A 80 0.57 -4.84 -6.13
C ARG A 80 -0.77 -4.50 -6.78
N LEU A 81 -1.85 -4.56 -6.02
CA LEU A 81 -3.18 -4.20 -6.51
C LEU A 81 -3.23 -2.72 -6.93
N ALA A 82 -2.71 -1.82 -6.10
CA ALA A 82 -2.65 -0.39 -6.41
C ALA A 82 -1.82 -0.12 -7.68
N GLY A 83 -0.65 -0.77 -7.82
CA GLY A 83 0.18 -0.67 -9.02
C GLY A 83 -0.52 -1.21 -10.28
N ALA A 84 -1.25 -2.32 -10.17
CA ALA A 84 -2.04 -2.88 -11.28
C ALA A 84 -3.18 -1.94 -11.69
N LEU A 85 -3.93 -1.40 -10.74
CA LEU A 85 -5.00 -0.43 -11.00
C LEU A 85 -4.46 0.85 -11.64
N GLN A 86 -3.32 1.35 -11.16
CA GLN A 86 -2.65 2.50 -11.75
C GLN A 86 -2.22 2.23 -13.20
N ALA A 87 -1.63 1.05 -13.46
CA ALA A 87 -1.23 0.66 -14.81
C ALA A 87 -2.43 0.53 -15.77
N ILE A 88 -3.59 0.07 -15.29
CA ILE A 88 -4.84 0.04 -16.07
C ILE A 88 -5.36 1.45 -16.33
N ALA A 89 -5.41 2.30 -15.30
CA ALA A 89 -5.90 3.67 -15.41
C ALA A 89 -5.04 4.53 -16.36
N LEU A 90 -3.72 4.32 -16.37
CA LEU A 90 -2.77 5.04 -17.23
C LEU A 90 -2.65 4.45 -18.65
N ARG A 91 -3.38 3.37 -18.99
CA ARG A 91 -3.42 2.80 -20.34
C ARG A 91 -4.68 3.27 -21.11
N PRO A 92 -4.59 4.33 -21.93
CA PRO A 92 -5.74 4.95 -22.63
C PRO A 92 -6.48 4.02 -23.60
N GLY A 93 -5.88 2.90 -24.02
CA GLY A 93 -6.49 1.93 -24.92
C GLY A 93 -7.62 1.10 -24.30
N TRP A 94 -7.63 0.91 -22.97
CA TRP A 94 -8.62 0.05 -22.27
C TRP A 94 -9.75 0.85 -21.61
N LEU A 95 -9.55 2.15 -21.42
CA LEU A 95 -10.58 3.07 -20.94
C LEU A 95 -11.82 3.07 -21.86
N ARG A 96 -11.64 3.04 -23.19
CA ARG A 96 -12.74 3.07 -24.16
C ARG A 96 -13.64 1.81 -24.14
N PRO A 97 -13.11 0.57 -24.18
CA PRO A 97 -13.94 -0.63 -24.03
C PRO A 97 -14.49 -0.79 -22.60
N ALA A 98 -13.74 -0.42 -21.55
CA ALA A 98 -14.25 -0.45 -20.18
C ALA A 98 -15.43 0.51 -19.96
N LEU A 99 -15.36 1.73 -20.50
CA LEU A 99 -16.48 2.67 -20.51
C LEU A 99 -17.67 2.16 -21.35
N LYS A 100 -17.43 1.49 -22.49
CA LYS A 100 -18.51 0.87 -23.28
C LYS A 100 -19.20 -0.29 -22.56
N ILE A 101 -18.46 -1.10 -21.79
CA ILE A 101 -19.02 -2.17 -20.95
C ILE A 101 -19.79 -1.57 -19.77
N PHE A 102 -19.25 -0.53 -19.15
CA PHE A 102 -19.92 0.20 -18.06
C PHE A 102 -21.23 0.87 -18.52
N GLN A 103 -21.25 1.44 -19.73
CA GLN A 103 -22.46 2.01 -20.35
C GLN A 103 -23.47 0.94 -20.80
N ARG A 104 -23.07 -0.32 -20.98
CA ARG A 104 -23.97 -1.44 -21.32
C ARG A 104 -24.63 -2.10 -20.11
N ILE A 105 -24.19 -1.77 -18.89
CA ILE A 105 -24.81 -2.23 -17.64
C ILE A 105 -25.45 -1.01 -16.95
N PRO A 106 -26.60 -0.50 -17.43
CA PRO A 106 -27.25 0.69 -16.87
C PRO A 106 -27.82 0.48 -15.45
N THR A 107 -27.79 -0.76 -14.93
CA THR A 107 -28.28 -1.12 -13.60
C THR A 107 -27.30 -0.80 -12.46
N LEU A 108 -26.01 -0.57 -12.73
CA LEU A 108 -25.04 -0.20 -11.69
C LEU A 108 -25.03 1.30 -11.35
N GLY A 109 -25.41 2.17 -12.30
CA GLY A 109 -25.54 3.61 -12.06
C GLY A 109 -26.61 3.95 -11.02
N HIS A 110 -27.76 3.27 -11.08
CA HIS A 110 -28.82 3.44 -10.07
C HIS A 110 -28.47 2.81 -8.71
N TRP A 111 -27.57 1.82 -8.68
CA TRP A 111 -27.10 1.19 -7.43
C TRP A 111 -26.02 2.03 -6.74
N ALA A 112 -25.12 2.65 -7.51
CA ALA A 112 -24.06 3.52 -6.98
C ALA A 112 -24.60 4.81 -6.36
N VAL A 113 -25.65 5.41 -6.94
CA VAL A 113 -26.33 6.59 -6.35
C VAL A 113 -27.03 6.23 -5.03
N ARG A 114 -27.51 4.99 -4.90
CA ARG A 114 -28.20 4.51 -3.68
C ARG A 114 -27.24 4.21 -2.53
N TYR A 115 -25.95 4.01 -2.81
CA TYR A 115 -24.92 3.81 -1.78
C TYR A 115 -24.15 5.08 -1.42
N THR A 116 -24.18 6.11 -2.28
CA THR A 116 -23.55 7.42 -2.02
C THR A 116 -24.52 8.48 -1.47
N ARG A 117 -25.83 8.23 -1.51
CA ARG A 117 -26.78 8.92 -0.62
C ARG A 117 -26.97 8.11 0.66
N GLY A 118 -26.25 8.53 1.69
CA GLY A 118 -26.39 8.02 3.04
C GLY A 118 -27.83 8.10 3.56
N ARG A 119 -28.17 7.11 4.38
CA ARG A 119 -28.85 7.40 5.63
C ARG A 119 -27.80 7.64 6.70
#